data_AF-A0A6A3BHD6-F1
#
_entry.id   AF-A0A6A3BHD6-F1
#
_cell.length_a   1.000
_cell.length_b   1.000
_cell.length_c   1.000
_cell.angle_alpha   90.00
_cell.angle_beta   90.00
_cell.angle_gamma   90.00
#
_symmetry.space_group_name_H-M   'P 1'
#
loop_
_entity.id
_entity.type
_entity.pdbx_description
1 polymer ?
#
loop_
_entity_poly.entity_id
_entity_poly.type
_entity_poly.pdbx_seq_one_letter_code
_entity_poly.pdbx_strand_id
1 'polypeptide(L)'
;MELKEKASEISSLGFTVIWLPPPTESVSPEGYMPKDLYNLNSRYGTIDELKELVKSLHEVGLKVLGDAVLNHRCAHFKNQNGIWNIFGGRLNWDDRAVVGDDPHFQGRGNKSSGDNFHAAPNIDHSQEFVRKDLKEWLGWLREEIGYDGWRLDFVRGFWGGYVKDYLDASEPYFSVGEYWDSLSYTYNEMDHNQDAHRQRIIDWINATNGTAGAFDVTTKGILHSALERCEYWRLSDQKGKPPGLLDGGHLAPLPS
;
A
#
# COMPACT_ATOMS: atom_id res chain seq x y z
N MET A 1 13.68 -19.42 5.54
CA MET A 1 14.11 -18.85 6.82
C MET A 1 15.43 -18.06 6.69
N GLU A 2 15.58 -17.19 5.68
CA GLU A 2 16.85 -16.45 5.44
C GLU A 2 16.87 -15.09 6.15
N LEU A 3 15.74 -14.36 6.16
CA LEU A 3 15.69 -13.01 6.76
C LEU A 3 15.86 -13.03 8.28
N LYS A 4 15.37 -14.09 8.95
CA LYS A 4 15.51 -14.27 10.40
C LYS A 4 16.99 -14.28 10.83
N GLU A 5 17.85 -14.95 10.06
CA GLU A 5 19.28 -15.05 10.34
C GLU A 5 20.02 -13.71 10.16
N LYS A 6 19.43 -12.78 9.39
CA LYS A 6 19.97 -11.43 9.12
C LYS A 6 19.47 -10.37 10.09
N ALA A 7 18.53 -10.70 10.99
CA ALA A 7 17.87 -9.73 11.87
C ALA A 7 18.87 -8.88 12.68
N SER A 8 19.82 -9.52 13.37
CA SER A 8 20.83 -8.84 14.18
C SER A 8 21.77 -7.97 13.34
N GLU A 9 22.14 -8.44 12.15
CA GLU A 9 22.98 -7.67 11.20
C GLU A 9 22.24 -6.41 10.75
N ILE A 10 20.98 -6.54 10.32
CA ILE A 10 20.14 -5.42 9.89
C ILE A 10 19.98 -4.39 11.01
N SER A 11 19.66 -4.83 12.22
CA SER A 11 19.56 -3.94 13.39
C SER A 11 20.89 -3.22 13.68
N SER A 12 22.03 -3.92 13.59
CA SER A 12 23.36 -3.35 13.83
C SER A 12 23.77 -2.27 12.82
N LEU A 13 23.21 -2.31 11.60
CA LEU A 13 23.41 -1.29 10.57
C LEU A 13 22.58 -0.02 10.80
N GLY A 14 21.73 0.02 11.84
CA GLY A 14 20.93 1.18 12.21
C GLY A 14 19.54 1.22 11.57
N PHE A 15 19.11 0.16 10.88
CA PHE A 15 17.72 0.03 10.45
C PHE A 15 16.82 -0.10 11.68
N THR A 16 15.66 0.56 11.64
CA THR A 16 14.67 0.55 12.74
C THR A 16 13.34 -0.09 12.35
N VAL A 17 13.07 -0.18 11.04
CA VAL A 17 11.82 -0.69 10.47
C VAL A 17 12.13 -1.57 9.26
N ILE A 18 11.45 -2.71 9.15
CA ILE A 18 11.44 -3.57 7.96
C ILE A 18 10.03 -3.63 7.38
N TRP A 19 9.91 -3.49 6.06
CA TRP A 19 8.68 -3.77 5.32
C TRP A 19 8.77 -5.19 4.73
N LEU A 20 7.83 -6.06 5.10
CA LEU A 20 7.71 -7.43 4.58
C LEU A 20 6.72 -7.48 3.40
N PRO A 21 6.90 -8.42 2.45
CA PRO A 21 5.99 -8.56 1.31
C PRO A 21 4.57 -8.98 1.75
N PRO A 22 3.56 -8.92 0.85
CA PRO A 22 2.21 -9.34 1.18
C PRO A 22 2.18 -10.80 1.66
N PRO A 23 1.67 -11.09 2.88
CA PRO A 23 1.73 -12.42 3.47
C PRO A 23 0.60 -13.34 2.98
N THR A 24 -0.40 -12.78 2.31
CA THR A 24 -1.66 -13.45 1.95
C THR A 24 -1.50 -14.41 0.76
N GLU A 25 -2.27 -15.51 0.78
CA GLU A 25 -2.42 -16.40 -0.38
C GLU A 25 -2.91 -15.62 -1.60
N SER A 26 -2.16 -15.74 -2.68
CA SER A 26 -2.27 -14.87 -3.84
C SER A 26 -2.17 -15.68 -5.13
N VAL A 27 -2.91 -15.23 -6.15
CA VAL A 27 -2.82 -15.78 -7.51
C VAL A 27 -1.44 -15.50 -8.11
N SER A 28 -0.90 -14.31 -7.86
CA SER A 28 0.48 -13.97 -8.22
C SER A 28 1.41 -14.41 -7.09
N PRO A 29 2.55 -15.05 -7.40
CA PRO A 29 3.43 -15.55 -6.36
C PRO A 29 4.13 -14.44 -5.56
N GLU A 30 4.17 -13.21 -6.05
CA GLU A 30 4.71 -12.03 -5.36
C GLU A 30 3.76 -11.48 -4.29
N GLY A 31 2.51 -11.96 -4.21
CA GLY A 31 1.55 -11.58 -3.17
C GLY A 31 0.54 -10.49 -3.56
N TYR A 32 0.76 -9.78 -4.67
CA TYR A 32 -0.07 -8.63 -5.10
C TYR A 32 -1.35 -8.98 -5.85
N MET A 33 -1.82 -10.23 -5.80
CA MET A 33 -3.14 -10.61 -6.31
C MET A 33 -3.85 -11.46 -5.25
N PRO A 34 -4.10 -10.88 -4.06
CA PRO A 34 -4.54 -11.62 -2.88
C PRO A 34 -5.93 -12.22 -3.11
N LYS A 35 -6.17 -13.42 -2.57
CA LYS A 35 -7.41 -14.16 -2.75
C LYS A 35 -8.09 -14.45 -1.43
N ASP A 36 -7.51 -15.23 -0.52
CA ASP A 36 -8.03 -15.42 0.85
C ASP A 36 -7.21 -14.65 1.88
N LEU A 37 -7.71 -13.48 2.30
CA LEU A 37 -7.00 -12.56 3.20
C LEU A 37 -6.58 -13.19 4.55
N TYR A 38 -7.32 -14.20 5.04
CA TYR A 38 -6.99 -14.88 6.30
C TYR A 38 -6.08 -16.10 6.12
N ASN A 39 -5.79 -16.51 4.87
CA ASN A 39 -4.81 -17.55 4.59
C ASN A 39 -3.45 -16.89 4.35
N LEU A 40 -2.54 -17.02 5.32
CA LEU A 40 -1.18 -16.46 5.23
C LEU A 40 -0.13 -17.50 4.81
N ASN A 41 -0.57 -18.64 4.27
CA ASN A 41 0.34 -19.59 3.63
C ASN A 41 0.62 -19.11 2.20
N SER A 42 1.76 -18.46 2.02
CA SER A 42 2.16 -17.85 0.76
C SER A 42 3.46 -18.45 0.24
N ARG A 43 3.98 -17.92 -0.88
CA ARG A 43 5.32 -18.28 -1.38
C ARG A 43 6.42 -17.98 -0.35
N TYR A 44 6.18 -17.05 0.58
CA TYR A 44 7.18 -16.62 1.57
C TYR A 44 7.25 -17.53 2.80
N GLY A 45 6.27 -18.39 3.01
CA GLY A 45 6.21 -19.31 4.14
C GLY A 45 4.80 -19.49 4.68
N THR A 46 4.71 -20.24 5.78
CA THR A 46 3.51 -20.47 6.57
C THR A 46 3.25 -19.33 7.56
N ILE A 47 2.03 -19.28 8.11
CA ILE A 47 1.68 -18.32 9.17
C ILE A 47 2.60 -18.44 10.40
N ASP A 48 3.00 -19.67 10.78
CA ASP A 48 3.86 -19.89 11.95
C ASP A 48 5.28 -19.39 11.70
N GLU A 49 5.82 -19.60 10.49
CA GLU A 49 7.12 -19.05 10.09
C GLU A 49 7.10 -17.52 10.05
N LEU A 50 5.99 -16.92 9.60
CA LEU A 50 5.81 -15.47 9.61
C LEU A 50 5.79 -14.92 11.04
N LYS A 51 5.03 -15.54 11.95
CA LYS A 51 4.99 -15.18 13.38
C LYS A 51 6.37 -15.27 14.02
N GLU A 52 7.09 -16.36 13.76
CA GLU A 52 8.44 -16.56 14.28
C GLU A 52 9.42 -15.51 13.75
N LEU A 53 9.34 -15.18 12.46
CA LEU A 53 10.14 -14.12 11.85
C LEU A 53 9.88 -12.77 12.52
N VAL A 54 8.62 -12.35 12.64
CA VAL A 54 8.25 -11.06 13.24
C VAL A 54 8.74 -10.98 14.67
N LYS A 55 8.54 -12.05 15.47
CA LYS A 55 9.05 -12.13 16.83
C LYS A 55 10.57 -11.95 16.88
N SER A 56 11.35 -12.63 16.03
CA SER A 56 12.80 -12.49 16.02
C SER A 56 13.28 -11.11 15.55
N LEU A 57 12.53 -10.43 14.69
CA LEU A 57 12.82 -9.03 14.34
C LEU A 57 12.57 -8.10 15.54
N HIS A 58 11.49 -8.31 16.28
CA HIS A 58 11.21 -7.56 17.51
C HIS A 58 12.27 -7.78 18.60
N GLU A 59 12.81 -9.00 18.74
CA GLU A 59 13.85 -9.34 19.73
C GLU A 59 15.13 -8.49 19.55
N VAL A 60 15.40 -8.01 18.34
CA VAL A 60 16.54 -7.13 18.02
C VAL A 60 16.12 -5.65 17.85
N GLY A 61 14.91 -5.29 18.27
CA GLY A 61 14.40 -3.92 18.29
C GLY A 61 13.88 -3.39 16.95
N LEU A 62 13.73 -4.22 15.93
CA LEU A 62 13.18 -3.81 14.63
C LEU A 62 11.66 -3.80 14.67
N LYS A 63 11.04 -2.76 14.12
CA LYS A 63 9.60 -2.70 13.84
C LYS A 63 9.29 -3.34 12.49
N VAL A 64 8.10 -3.91 12.34
CA VAL A 64 7.72 -4.63 11.13
C VAL A 64 6.45 -4.06 10.50
N LEU A 65 6.54 -3.64 9.24
CA LEU A 65 5.38 -3.26 8.44
C LEU A 65 4.90 -4.44 7.59
N GLY A 66 3.59 -4.68 7.61
CA GLY A 66 2.91 -5.57 6.67
C GLY A 66 2.54 -4.83 5.39
N ASP A 67 2.68 -5.50 4.24
CA ASP A 67 2.16 -4.98 2.98
C ASP A 67 0.67 -5.30 2.84
N ALA A 68 -0.16 -4.27 2.88
CA ALA A 68 -1.61 -4.37 2.81
C ALA A 68 -2.10 -4.04 1.38
N VAL A 69 -2.47 -5.09 0.65
CA VAL A 69 -3.05 -5.01 -0.70
C VAL A 69 -4.58 -4.93 -0.59
N LEU A 70 -5.10 -3.71 -0.61
CA LEU A 70 -6.51 -3.42 -0.30
C LEU A 70 -7.38 -3.10 -1.52
N ASN A 71 -6.78 -2.57 -2.59
CA ASN A 71 -7.52 -2.06 -3.75
C ASN A 71 -8.31 -3.13 -4.50
N HIS A 72 -7.68 -4.28 -4.73
CA HIS A 72 -8.22 -5.34 -5.57
C HIS A 72 -8.04 -6.70 -4.89
N ARG A 73 -8.90 -7.65 -5.23
CA ARG A 73 -8.87 -9.00 -4.66
C ARG A 73 -9.35 -10.03 -5.67
N CYS A 74 -8.64 -11.14 -5.79
CA CYS A 74 -9.03 -12.23 -6.67
C CYS A 74 -10.19 -13.04 -6.07
N ALA A 75 -11.22 -13.26 -6.89
CA ALA A 75 -12.36 -14.09 -6.52
C ALA A 75 -11.99 -15.58 -6.50
N HIS A 76 -12.72 -16.36 -5.69
CA HIS A 76 -12.54 -17.81 -5.60
C HIS A 76 -13.29 -18.57 -6.68
N PHE A 77 -14.44 -18.03 -7.12
CA PHE A 77 -15.34 -18.71 -8.03
C PHE A 77 -15.87 -17.75 -9.08
N LYS A 78 -16.27 -18.34 -10.21
CA LYS A 78 -17.03 -17.66 -11.24
C LYS A 78 -18.52 -17.68 -10.90
N ASN A 79 -19.23 -16.60 -11.21
CA ASN A 79 -20.70 -16.59 -11.18
C ASN A 79 -21.30 -17.33 -12.40
N GLN A 80 -22.63 -17.36 -12.48
CA GLN A 80 -23.37 -18.04 -13.56
C GLN A 80 -23.04 -17.53 -14.98
N ASN A 81 -22.50 -16.31 -15.11
CA ASN A 81 -22.08 -15.71 -16.37
C ASN A 81 -20.58 -15.92 -16.66
N GLY A 82 -19.89 -16.71 -15.83
CA GLY A 82 -18.46 -17.00 -15.99
C GLY A 82 -17.51 -15.91 -15.45
N ILE A 83 -18.02 -14.96 -14.66
CA ILE A 83 -17.26 -13.80 -14.16
C ILE A 83 -16.70 -14.08 -12.77
N TRP A 84 -15.41 -13.78 -12.56
CA TRP A 84 -14.72 -13.93 -11.27
C TRP A 84 -15.10 -12.83 -10.29
N ASN A 85 -16.21 -12.99 -9.57
CA ASN A 85 -16.64 -12.02 -8.55
C ASN A 85 -17.34 -12.64 -7.33
N ILE A 86 -17.14 -13.95 -7.10
CA ILE A 86 -17.60 -14.64 -5.90
C ILE A 86 -16.38 -14.96 -5.03
N PHE A 87 -16.34 -14.42 -3.81
CA PHE A 87 -15.22 -14.55 -2.89
C PHE A 87 -15.49 -15.65 -1.86
N GLY A 88 -14.41 -16.29 -1.42
CA GLY A 88 -14.42 -17.31 -0.37
C GLY A 88 -13.62 -16.89 0.86
N GLY A 89 -13.33 -17.86 1.72
CA GLY A 89 -12.66 -17.63 2.99
C GLY A 89 -13.58 -16.96 4.01
N ARG A 90 -12.99 -16.34 5.04
CA ARG A 90 -13.74 -15.62 6.07
C ARG A 90 -14.46 -14.38 5.52
N LEU A 91 -13.89 -13.74 4.49
CA LEU A 91 -14.45 -12.59 3.79
C LEU A 91 -15.14 -13.08 2.51
N ASN A 92 -16.23 -13.83 2.67
CA ASN A 92 -17.01 -14.46 1.61
C ASN A 92 -17.95 -13.47 0.90
N TRP A 93 -17.39 -12.38 0.40
CA TRP A 93 -18.12 -11.35 -0.33
C TRP A 93 -18.70 -11.86 -1.66
N ASP A 94 -19.61 -11.05 -2.22
CA ASP A 94 -20.14 -11.21 -3.57
C ASP A 94 -19.88 -9.96 -4.41
N ASP A 95 -20.50 -9.90 -5.58
CA ASP A 95 -20.37 -8.80 -6.54
C ASP A 95 -20.75 -7.42 -5.99
N ARG A 96 -21.43 -7.31 -4.84
CA ARG A 96 -21.67 -6.02 -4.18
C ARG A 96 -20.40 -5.41 -3.58
N ALA A 97 -19.37 -6.21 -3.35
CA ALA A 97 -18.06 -5.73 -2.89
C ALA A 97 -17.16 -5.27 -4.05
N VAL A 98 -17.59 -5.41 -5.30
CA VAL A 98 -16.82 -5.03 -6.49
C VAL A 98 -17.41 -3.75 -7.08
N VAL A 99 -16.56 -2.82 -7.50
CA VAL A 99 -16.98 -1.56 -8.13
C VAL A 99 -17.87 -1.80 -9.35
N GLY A 100 -18.89 -0.96 -9.52
CA GLY A 100 -19.92 -1.12 -10.54
C GLY A 100 -19.54 -0.63 -11.94
N ASP A 101 -18.38 0.00 -12.10
CA ASP A 101 -17.89 0.62 -13.33
C ASP A 101 -16.72 -0.12 -14.00
N ASP A 102 -16.35 -1.31 -13.50
CA ASP A 102 -15.47 -2.23 -14.21
C ASP A 102 -16.28 -3.30 -14.98
N PRO A 103 -16.38 -3.20 -16.32
CA PRO A 103 -17.18 -4.12 -17.12
C PRO A 103 -16.62 -5.56 -17.13
N HIS A 104 -15.33 -5.77 -16.80
CA HIS A 104 -14.72 -7.11 -16.82
C HIS A 104 -15.17 -7.97 -15.64
N PHE A 105 -15.41 -7.35 -14.48
CA PHE A 105 -15.77 -8.03 -13.24
C PHE A 105 -17.24 -7.86 -12.84
N GLN A 106 -17.98 -6.99 -13.54
CA GLN A 106 -19.43 -6.85 -13.44
C GLN A 106 -19.91 -6.70 -11.98
N GLY A 107 -19.25 -5.81 -11.24
CA GLY A 107 -19.64 -5.51 -9.87
C GLY A 107 -21.00 -4.83 -9.78
N ARG A 108 -21.63 -4.92 -8.60
CA ARG A 108 -22.89 -4.25 -8.24
C ARG A 108 -22.69 -3.22 -7.13
N GLY A 109 -21.44 -2.95 -6.73
CA GLY A 109 -21.09 -1.86 -5.84
C GLY A 109 -21.25 -0.49 -6.51
N ASN A 110 -20.85 0.54 -5.77
CA ASN A 110 -20.75 1.90 -6.27
C ASN A 110 -19.59 2.04 -7.27
N LYS A 111 -19.51 3.19 -7.92
CA LYS A 111 -18.40 3.53 -8.83
C LYS A 111 -17.07 3.55 -8.11
N SER A 112 -15.99 3.25 -8.82
CA SER A 112 -14.64 3.34 -8.26
C SER A 112 -14.37 4.75 -7.74
N SER A 113 -13.60 4.83 -6.66
CA SER A 113 -13.18 6.10 -6.04
C SER A 113 -11.73 6.46 -6.39
N GLY A 114 -11.12 5.70 -7.30
CA GLY A 114 -9.74 5.81 -7.77
C GLY A 114 -9.52 4.94 -9.01
N ASP A 115 -8.25 4.74 -9.35
CA ASP A 115 -7.84 4.00 -10.54
C ASP A 115 -8.12 2.49 -10.42
N ASN A 116 -8.50 1.84 -11.53
CA ASN A 116 -8.76 0.41 -11.54
C ASN A 116 -7.50 -0.39 -11.88
N PHE A 117 -7.25 -1.45 -11.11
CA PHE A 117 -6.31 -2.50 -11.46
C PHE A 117 -7.01 -3.54 -12.33
N HIS A 118 -6.71 -3.57 -13.62
CA HIS A 118 -7.50 -4.34 -14.60
C HIS A 118 -7.36 -5.86 -14.51
N ALA A 119 -6.39 -6.40 -13.77
CA ALA A 119 -6.16 -7.84 -13.69
C ALA A 119 -6.95 -8.55 -12.57
N ALA A 120 -7.64 -7.82 -11.70
CA ALA A 120 -8.45 -8.39 -10.62
C ALA A 120 -9.67 -7.51 -10.28
N PRO A 121 -10.73 -8.06 -9.66
CA PRO A 121 -11.86 -7.27 -9.16
C PRO A 121 -11.40 -6.14 -8.23
N ASN A 122 -11.77 -4.90 -8.56
CA ASN A 122 -11.52 -3.72 -7.73
C ASN A 122 -12.60 -3.60 -6.65
N ILE A 123 -12.17 -3.38 -5.41
CA ILE A 123 -13.03 -3.44 -4.23
C ILE A 123 -13.74 -2.10 -3.98
N ASP A 124 -15.04 -2.15 -3.74
CA ASP A 124 -15.84 -0.98 -3.39
C ASP A 124 -15.72 -0.66 -1.89
N HIS A 125 -14.71 0.15 -1.57
CA HIS A 125 -14.47 0.65 -0.21
C HIS A 125 -15.59 1.56 0.33
N SER A 126 -16.56 1.99 -0.49
CA SER A 126 -17.71 2.76 -0.01
C SER A 126 -18.75 1.89 0.71
N GLN A 127 -18.70 0.56 0.55
CA GLN A 127 -19.56 -0.37 1.29
C GLN A 127 -19.11 -0.48 2.75
N GLU A 128 -20.06 -0.32 3.68
CA GLU A 128 -19.76 -0.42 5.11
C GLU A 128 -19.27 -1.82 5.52
N PHE A 129 -19.85 -2.88 4.96
CA PHE A 129 -19.43 -4.25 5.27
C PHE A 129 -17.99 -4.54 4.80
N VAL A 130 -17.58 -4.00 3.64
CA VAL A 130 -16.20 -4.10 3.16
C VAL A 130 -15.26 -3.40 4.13
N ARG A 131 -15.58 -2.17 4.54
CA ARG A 131 -14.72 -1.43 5.48
C ARG A 131 -14.64 -2.13 6.83
N LYS A 132 -15.75 -2.63 7.36
CA LYS A 132 -15.79 -3.37 8.61
C LYS A 132 -14.86 -4.58 8.57
N ASP A 133 -15.00 -5.41 7.56
CA ASP A 133 -14.22 -6.64 7.43
C ASP A 133 -12.72 -6.37 7.24
N LEU A 134 -12.36 -5.32 6.48
CA LEU A 134 -10.95 -4.92 6.31
C LEU A 134 -10.34 -4.33 7.59
N LYS A 135 -11.12 -3.58 8.38
CA LYS A 135 -10.69 -3.10 9.71
C LYS A 135 -10.42 -4.28 10.65
N GLU A 136 -11.33 -5.27 10.69
CA GLU A 136 -11.15 -6.48 11.48
C GLU A 136 -9.93 -7.30 11.01
N TRP A 137 -9.68 -7.37 9.71
CA TRP A 137 -8.53 -8.09 9.17
C TRP A 137 -7.19 -7.41 9.51
N LEU A 138 -7.10 -6.08 9.38
CA LEU A 138 -5.90 -5.34 9.75
C LEU A 138 -5.64 -5.42 11.27
N GLY A 139 -6.68 -5.32 12.10
CA GLY A 139 -6.58 -5.54 13.54
C GLY A 139 -6.07 -6.94 13.87
N TRP A 140 -6.65 -7.97 13.24
CA TRP A 140 -6.20 -9.36 13.38
C TRP A 140 -4.74 -9.54 12.97
N LEU A 141 -4.28 -8.94 11.88
CA LEU A 141 -2.88 -9.01 11.47
C LEU A 141 -1.93 -8.41 12.51
N ARG A 142 -2.32 -7.34 13.21
CA ARG A 142 -1.51 -6.80 14.32
C ARG A 142 -1.50 -7.71 15.52
N GLU A 143 -2.67 -8.22 15.93
CA GLU A 143 -2.80 -9.06 17.12
C GLU A 143 -2.17 -10.44 16.93
N GLU A 144 -2.42 -11.07 15.78
CA GLU A 144 -2.00 -12.44 15.50
C GLU A 144 -0.55 -12.49 15.03
N ILE A 145 -0.13 -11.60 14.13
CA ILE A 145 1.21 -11.65 13.52
C ILE A 145 2.19 -10.73 14.25
N GLY A 146 1.71 -9.64 14.87
CA GLY A 146 2.57 -8.66 15.52
C GLY A 146 3.03 -7.53 14.61
N TYR A 147 2.37 -7.28 13.47
CA TYR A 147 2.74 -6.14 12.63
C TYR A 147 2.61 -4.82 13.40
N ASP A 148 3.64 -3.98 13.29
CA ASP A 148 3.66 -2.65 13.90
C ASP A 148 3.01 -1.61 13.01
N GLY A 149 2.89 -1.85 11.70
CA GLY A 149 2.33 -0.87 10.78
C GLY A 149 2.16 -1.38 9.37
N TRP A 150 1.93 -0.46 8.43
CA TRP A 150 1.50 -0.82 7.08
C TRP A 150 2.30 -0.12 5.99
N ARG A 151 2.70 -0.89 4.98
CA ARG A 151 2.84 -0.35 3.62
C ARG A 151 1.51 -0.58 2.92
N LEU A 152 0.93 0.46 2.37
CA LEU A 152 -0.37 0.41 1.70
C LEU A 152 -0.13 0.38 0.18
N ASP A 153 -0.50 -0.73 -0.45
CA ASP A 153 -0.36 -0.95 -1.88
C ASP A 153 -1.34 -0.10 -2.70
N PHE A 154 -0.87 0.42 -3.84
CA PHE A 154 -1.72 1.00 -4.88
C PHE A 154 -2.80 1.96 -4.35
N VAL A 155 -2.44 2.87 -3.44
CA VAL A 155 -3.39 3.74 -2.71
C VAL A 155 -4.05 4.81 -3.59
N ARG A 156 -3.68 4.90 -4.86
CA ARG A 156 -4.39 5.69 -5.87
C ARG A 156 -5.71 5.05 -6.30
N GLY A 157 -5.87 3.75 -6.04
CA GLY A 157 -7.00 2.97 -6.52
C GLY A 157 -8.30 3.19 -5.75
N PHE A 158 -8.22 3.84 -4.59
CA PHE A 158 -9.38 4.18 -3.78
C PHE A 158 -9.17 5.47 -3.00
N TRP A 159 -10.25 6.08 -2.53
CA TRP A 159 -10.19 7.36 -1.81
C TRP A 159 -9.42 7.25 -0.48
N GLY A 160 -8.46 8.16 -0.27
CA GLY A 160 -7.60 8.19 0.92
C GLY A 160 -8.35 8.34 2.26
N GLY A 161 -9.58 8.85 2.27
CA GLY A 161 -10.39 8.91 3.49
C GLY A 161 -10.74 7.53 4.05
N TYR A 162 -10.83 6.49 3.20
CA TYR A 162 -11.00 5.11 3.68
C TYR A 162 -9.73 4.58 4.35
N VAL A 163 -8.54 5.05 3.92
CA VAL A 163 -7.27 4.71 4.59
C VAL A 163 -7.29 5.21 6.02
N LYS A 164 -7.69 6.47 6.26
CA LYS A 164 -7.82 7.01 7.62
C LYS A 164 -8.65 6.08 8.51
N ASP A 165 -9.80 5.65 8.01
CA ASP A 165 -10.70 4.71 8.68
C ASP A 165 -10.03 3.38 9.07
N TYR A 166 -9.13 2.87 8.22
CA TYR A 166 -8.35 1.66 8.48
C TYR A 166 -7.23 1.90 9.49
N LEU A 167 -6.57 3.04 9.44
CA LEU A 167 -5.49 3.38 10.36
C LEU A 167 -6.02 3.72 11.75
N ASP A 168 -7.17 4.40 11.87
CA ASP A 168 -7.84 4.64 13.15
C ASP A 168 -8.22 3.31 13.83
N ALA A 169 -8.69 2.32 13.07
CA ALA A 169 -9.11 1.03 13.61
C ALA A 169 -7.95 0.08 13.92
N SER A 170 -6.85 0.20 13.17
CA SER A 170 -5.68 -0.65 13.34
C SER A 170 -4.56 -0.02 14.15
N GLU A 171 -4.62 1.27 14.51
CA GLU A 171 -3.65 1.98 15.39
C GLU A 171 -2.16 1.64 15.13
N PRO A 172 -1.65 1.76 13.89
CA PRO A 172 -0.27 1.39 13.57
C PRO A 172 0.75 2.38 14.13
N TYR A 173 1.96 1.90 14.42
CA TYR A 173 3.15 2.70 14.74
C TYR A 173 3.55 3.62 13.57
N PHE A 174 3.49 3.10 12.35
CA PHE A 174 3.84 3.84 11.13
C PHE A 174 3.05 3.32 9.94
N SER A 175 2.71 4.18 8.98
CA SER A 175 2.09 3.77 7.72
C SER A 175 2.56 4.61 6.56
N VAL A 176 2.80 3.96 5.41
CA VAL A 176 3.24 4.61 4.18
C VAL A 176 2.45 4.10 2.98
N GLY A 177 1.87 5.02 2.21
CA GLY A 177 1.15 4.73 0.97
C GLY A 177 2.02 4.79 -0.27
N GLU A 178 1.80 3.85 -1.19
CA GLU A 178 2.30 3.92 -2.55
C GLU A 178 1.38 4.74 -3.45
N TYR A 179 1.44 6.07 -3.31
CA TYR A 179 0.80 6.97 -4.27
C TYR A 179 1.75 7.24 -5.43
N TRP A 180 1.64 6.44 -6.49
CA TRP A 180 2.56 6.51 -7.62
C TRP A 180 1.86 7.03 -8.87
N ASP A 181 2.24 8.19 -9.39
CA ASP A 181 1.69 8.75 -10.62
C ASP A 181 2.75 9.00 -11.70
N SER A 182 2.28 9.37 -12.89
CA SER A 182 3.13 9.89 -13.96
C SER A 182 3.61 11.31 -13.65
N LEU A 183 4.92 11.52 -13.82
CA LEU A 183 5.54 12.84 -13.79
C LEU A 183 5.12 13.67 -15.01
N SER A 184 5.41 14.96 -14.96
CA SER A 184 5.10 15.90 -16.06
C SER A 184 6.21 15.89 -17.10
N TYR A 185 5.83 15.82 -18.39
CA TYR A 185 6.74 15.81 -19.52
C TYR A 185 6.26 16.74 -20.63
N THR A 186 7.21 17.45 -21.24
CA THR A 186 7.01 18.24 -22.46
C THR A 186 7.94 17.71 -23.55
N TYR A 187 7.39 17.31 -24.70
CA TYR A 187 8.15 16.73 -25.83
C TYR A 187 9.11 15.58 -25.44
N ASN A 188 8.66 14.67 -24.57
CA ASN A 188 9.45 13.55 -24.00
C ASN A 188 10.60 13.96 -23.08
N GLU A 189 10.66 15.22 -22.65
CA GLU A 189 11.58 15.68 -21.62
C GLU A 189 10.82 15.92 -20.33
N MET A 190 11.35 15.40 -19.22
CA MET A 190 10.75 15.62 -17.91
C MET A 190 10.84 17.12 -17.57
N ASP A 191 9.70 17.72 -17.24
CA ASP A 191 9.66 19.12 -16.82
C ASP A 191 10.49 19.31 -15.55
N HIS A 192 11.16 20.46 -15.42
CA HIS A 192 11.89 20.78 -14.18
C HIS A 192 10.94 20.95 -13.00
N ASN A 193 9.80 21.59 -13.22
CA ASN A 193 8.78 21.77 -12.20
C ASN A 193 7.89 20.51 -12.11
N GLN A 194 7.96 19.82 -10.97
CA GLN A 194 7.11 18.66 -10.64
C GLN A 194 6.15 18.94 -9.47
N ASP A 195 5.83 20.22 -9.21
CA ASP A 195 4.93 20.67 -8.14
C ASP A 195 3.57 20.00 -8.23
N ALA A 196 3.00 19.91 -9.43
CA ALA A 196 1.73 19.23 -9.64
C ALA A 196 1.80 17.75 -9.26
N HIS A 197 2.94 17.08 -9.45
CA HIS A 197 3.11 15.68 -9.07
C HIS A 197 3.21 15.53 -7.54
N ARG A 198 4.08 16.29 -6.86
CA ARG A 198 4.16 16.24 -5.39
C ARG A 198 2.86 16.68 -4.72
N GLN A 199 2.13 17.64 -5.31
CA GLN A 199 0.86 18.10 -4.76
C GLN A 199 -0.19 16.99 -4.74
N ARG A 200 -0.28 16.13 -5.76
CA ARG A 200 -1.24 15.00 -5.75
C ARG A 200 -0.97 14.01 -4.62
N ILE A 201 0.31 13.79 -4.29
CA ILE A 201 0.69 12.95 -3.14
C ILE A 201 0.31 13.65 -1.82
N ILE A 202 0.57 14.96 -1.70
CA ILE A 202 0.17 15.77 -0.53
C ILE A 202 -1.36 15.75 -0.36
N ASP A 203 -2.12 15.87 -1.44
CA ASP A 203 -3.58 15.83 -1.41
C ASP A 203 -4.08 14.46 -0.91
N TRP A 204 -3.43 13.37 -1.32
CA TRP A 204 -3.72 12.04 -0.79
C TRP A 204 -3.39 11.93 0.71
N ILE A 205 -2.21 12.40 1.14
CA ILE A 205 -1.83 12.46 2.57
C ILE A 205 -2.89 13.24 3.37
N ASN A 206 -3.31 14.40 2.87
CA ASN A 206 -4.34 15.23 3.48
C ASN A 206 -5.69 14.52 3.54
N ALA A 207 -6.06 13.73 2.51
CA ALA A 207 -7.27 12.92 2.51
C ALA A 207 -7.23 11.80 3.58
N THR A 208 -6.04 11.32 3.95
CA THR A 208 -5.86 10.44 5.13
C THR A 208 -5.91 11.20 6.46
N ASN A 209 -6.15 12.51 6.45
CA ASN A 209 -6.02 13.40 7.60
C ASN A 209 -4.60 13.36 8.22
N GLY A 210 -3.57 13.17 7.39
CA GLY A 210 -2.18 13.08 7.81
C GLY A 210 -1.83 11.82 8.62
N THR A 211 -2.71 10.81 8.67
CA THR A 211 -2.47 9.56 9.41
C THR A 211 -1.50 8.62 8.69
N ALA A 212 -1.30 8.79 7.38
CA ALA A 212 -0.33 8.06 6.59
C ALA A 212 0.72 9.00 5.97
N GLY A 213 1.98 8.56 5.94
CA GLY A 213 2.97 9.10 5.00
C GLY A 213 2.79 8.52 3.59
N ALA A 214 3.59 8.98 2.63
CA ALA A 214 3.63 8.41 1.29
C ALA A 214 5.08 8.32 0.78
N PHE A 215 5.33 7.38 -0.14
CA PHE A 215 6.62 7.32 -0.82
C PHE A 215 6.86 8.59 -1.65
N ASP A 216 8.09 9.14 -1.59
CA ASP A 216 8.48 10.30 -2.39
C ASP A 216 8.86 9.90 -3.82
N VAL A 217 7.85 9.48 -4.57
CA VAL A 217 7.98 9.10 -6.00
C VAL A 217 8.40 10.31 -6.84
N THR A 218 8.10 11.54 -6.41
CA THR A 218 8.57 12.76 -7.06
C THR A 218 10.09 12.86 -7.01
N THR A 219 10.70 12.76 -5.82
CA THR A 219 12.16 12.74 -5.66
C THR A 219 12.77 11.59 -6.44
N LYS A 220 12.16 10.39 -6.39
CA LYS A 220 12.64 9.22 -7.13
C LYS A 220 12.83 9.52 -8.63
N GLY A 221 11.81 10.05 -9.30
CA GLY A 221 11.90 10.30 -10.75
C GLY A 221 12.79 11.49 -11.11
N ILE A 222 12.85 12.52 -10.26
CA ILE A 222 13.79 13.63 -10.42
C ILE A 222 15.23 13.12 -10.32
N LEU A 223 15.52 12.29 -9.32
CA LEU A 223 16.84 11.72 -9.10
C LEU A 223 17.26 10.84 -10.28
N HIS A 224 16.34 10.05 -10.85
CA HIS A 224 16.62 9.25 -12.04
C HIS A 224 17.08 10.12 -13.21
N SER A 225 16.32 11.18 -13.54
CA SER A 225 16.69 12.10 -14.61
C SER A 225 17.99 12.87 -14.32
N ALA A 226 18.19 13.31 -13.08
CA ALA A 226 19.38 14.04 -12.67
C ALA A 226 20.66 13.20 -12.82
N LEU A 227 20.59 11.91 -12.45
CA LEU A 227 21.72 10.99 -12.56
C LEU A 227 21.98 10.54 -14.00
N GLU A 228 20.92 10.17 -14.74
CA GLU A 228 21.04 9.68 -16.12
C GLU A 228 21.58 10.76 -17.07
N ARG A 229 21.15 12.02 -16.87
CA ARG A 229 21.50 13.15 -17.74
C ARG A 229 22.61 14.05 -17.17
N CYS A 230 23.14 13.74 -15.99
CA CYS A 230 24.05 14.61 -15.23
C CYS A 230 23.46 16.01 -14.97
N GLU A 231 22.14 16.11 -14.85
CA GLU A 231 21.38 17.34 -14.65
C GLU A 231 21.15 17.60 -13.16
N TYR A 232 22.22 17.70 -12.37
CA TYR A 232 22.14 17.90 -10.92
C TYR A 232 21.42 19.17 -10.50
N TRP A 233 21.30 20.15 -11.40
CA TRP A 233 20.48 21.36 -11.20
C TRP A 233 19.00 21.03 -10.96
N ARG A 234 18.52 19.85 -11.38
CA ARG A 234 17.15 19.38 -11.09
C ARG A 234 16.92 19.06 -9.62
N LEU A 235 17.98 18.84 -8.83
CA LEU A 235 17.88 18.54 -7.39
C LEU A 235 17.56 19.79 -6.54
N SER A 236 17.34 20.92 -7.20
CA SER A 236 16.91 22.18 -6.62
C SER A 236 15.71 22.68 -7.40
N ASP A 237 14.62 23.03 -6.71
CA ASP A 237 13.49 23.71 -7.32
C ASP A 237 13.80 25.19 -7.62
N GLN A 238 12.84 25.91 -8.20
CA GLN A 238 12.99 27.32 -8.55
C GLN A 238 13.22 28.24 -7.33
N LYS A 239 13.00 27.76 -6.11
CA LYS A 239 13.19 28.48 -4.84
C LYS A 239 14.47 28.05 -4.11
N GLY A 240 15.30 27.19 -4.70
CA GLY A 240 16.52 26.69 -4.07
C GLY A 240 16.28 25.56 -3.07
N LYS A 241 15.12 24.90 -3.12
CA LYS A 241 14.68 23.88 -2.15
C LYS A 241 14.60 22.48 -2.75
N PRO A 242 14.53 21.42 -1.92
CA PRO A 242 14.32 20.06 -2.43
C PRO A 242 13.04 19.96 -3.29
N PRO A 243 13.11 19.35 -4.49
CA PRO A 243 12.02 19.43 -5.46
C PRO A 243 10.94 18.34 -5.29
N GLY A 244 11.13 17.39 -4.36
CA GLY A 244 10.12 16.36 -4.02
C GLY A 244 9.26 16.73 -2.81
N LEU A 245 8.83 15.69 -2.07
CA LEU A 245 7.95 15.84 -0.90
C LEU A 245 8.67 16.37 0.35
N LEU A 246 10.00 16.31 0.38
CA LEU A 246 10.80 16.77 1.51
C LEU A 246 10.72 18.29 1.76
N ASP A 247 10.34 19.10 0.77
CA ASP A 247 10.06 20.51 0.99
C ASP A 247 8.58 20.74 1.33
N GLY A 248 8.28 20.77 2.63
CA GLY A 248 6.98 21.25 3.09
C GLY A 248 6.83 21.15 4.59
N GLY A 249 6.59 22.28 5.25
CA GLY A 249 6.12 22.35 6.64
C GLY A 249 4.71 21.76 6.84
N HIS A 250 4.47 20.57 6.30
CA HIS A 250 3.21 19.85 6.24
C HIS A 250 3.33 18.37 6.65
N LEU A 251 4.54 17.87 6.89
CA LEU A 251 4.72 16.59 7.59
C LEU A 251 4.53 16.86 9.08
N ALA A 252 3.41 16.37 9.64
CA ALA A 252 3.25 16.31 11.09
C ALA A 252 4.46 15.57 11.69
N PRO A 253 5.03 16.04 12.81
CA PRO A 253 6.09 15.31 13.48
C PRO A 253 5.59 13.89 13.79
N LEU A 254 6.42 12.90 13.53
CA LEU A 254 6.18 11.54 14.02
C LEU A 254 5.93 11.62 15.53
N PRO A 255 4.89 10.96 16.07
CA PRO A 255 4.64 10.97 17.50
C PRO A 255 5.89 10.43 18.22
N SER A 256 6.33 11.20 19.21
CA SER A 256 7.43 10.89 20.13
C SER A 256 7.17 9.63 20.93
#